data_AF-A0A5K3FLJ4-F1
#
_entry.id   AF-A0A5K3FLJ4-F1
#
_cell.length_a   1.000
_cell.length_b   1.000
_cell.length_c   1.000
_cell.angle_alpha   90.00
_cell.angle_beta   90.00
_cell.angle_gamma   90.00
#
_symmetry.space_group_name_H-M   'P 1'
#
loop_
_entity.id
_entity.type
_entity.pdbx_description
1 polymer ?
#
loop_
_entity_poly.entity_id
_entity_poly.type
_entity_poly.pdbx_seq_one_letter_code
_entity_poly.pdbx_strand_id
1 'polypeptide(L)'
;RLLRRSNYVERVGACAPVYLAAVLEYLAAEVLELAGNAARDNKKSRIIPRHLQLSIRNDEELNKLLGGVTIAQGGVLPNIQTVFLPKKMEKLKA
;
A
#
# COMPACT_ATOMS: atom_id res chain seq x y z
N ARG A 1 16.49 20.70 4.76
CA ARG A 1 17.86 20.15 4.88
C ARG A 1 18.20 19.14 3.77
N LEU A 2 17.43 18.06 3.62
CA LEU A 2 17.71 16.99 2.64
C LEU A 2 17.86 17.54 1.22
N LEU A 3 16.88 18.30 0.72
CA LEU A 3 16.88 18.93 -0.62
C LEU A 3 18.12 19.78 -0.93
N ARG A 4 18.76 20.40 0.08
CA ARG A 4 19.95 21.25 -0.12
C ARG A 4 21.25 20.44 -0.15
N ARG A 5 21.26 19.22 0.40
CA ARG A 5 22.44 18.35 0.47
C ARG A 5 22.50 17.34 -0.68
N SER A 6 21.40 17.16 -1.40
CA SER A 6 21.20 16.06 -2.35
C SER A 6 21.50 16.42 -3.80
N ASN A 7 22.24 17.50 -4.05
CA ASN A 7 22.70 17.95 -5.38
C ASN A 7 21.62 17.97 -6.48
N TYR A 8 20.34 18.15 -6.13
CA TYR A 8 19.26 18.22 -7.11
C TYR A 8 19.33 19.50 -7.95
N VAL A 9 19.65 20.61 -7.28
CA VAL A 9 19.71 21.96 -7.86
C VAL A 9 20.67 22.83 -7.05
N GLU A 10 21.20 23.90 -7.66
CA GLU A 10 22.10 24.86 -7.01
C GLU A 10 21.41 25.64 -5.87
N ARG A 11 20.15 26.04 -6.06
CA ARG A 11 19.36 26.80 -5.08
C ARG A 11 17.98 26.19 -4.88
N VAL A 12 17.57 26.05 -3.63
CA VAL A 12 16.23 25.56 -3.25
C VAL A 12 15.39 26.74 -2.76
N GLY A 13 14.28 27.02 -3.44
CA GLY A 13 13.33 28.06 -3.02
C GLY A 13 12.71 27.78 -1.65
N ALA A 14 12.26 28.83 -0.95
CA ALA A 14 11.75 28.71 0.42
C ALA A 14 10.49 27.84 0.53
N CYS A 15 9.60 27.89 -0.46
CA CYS A 15 8.34 27.13 -0.46
C CYS A 15 8.49 25.66 -0.87
N ALA A 16 9.54 25.30 -1.62
CA ALA A 16 9.78 23.94 -2.09
C ALA A 16 9.79 22.87 -0.97
N PRO A 17 10.52 23.04 0.15
CA PRO A 17 10.49 22.07 1.25
C PRO A 17 9.13 22.00 1.96
N VAL A 18 8.36 23.08 2.00
CA VAL A 18 7.02 23.09 2.61
C VAL A 18 6.06 22.27 1.76
N TYR A 19 6.03 22.53 0.46
CA TYR A 19 5.19 21.79 -0.47
C TYR A 19 5.53 20.30 -0.48
N LEU A 20 6.81 19.95 -0.59
CA LEU A 20 7.22 18.55 -0.57
C LEU A 20 6.88 17.87 0.76
N ALA A 21 7.07 18.55 1.90
CA ALA A 21 6.70 17.98 3.20
C ALA A 21 5.19 17.69 3.27
N ALA A 22 4.35 18.61 2.81
CA ALA A 22 2.89 18.41 2.80
C ALA A 22 2.48 17.23 1.91
N VAL A 23 3.09 17.08 0.73
CA VAL A 23 2.83 15.92 -0.16
C VAL A 23 3.26 14.61 0.50
N LEU A 24 4.43 14.58 1.15
CA LEU A 24 4.92 13.39 1.85
C LEU A 24 4.03 13.03 3.06
N GLU A 25 3.55 14.04 3.79
CA GLU A 25 2.62 13.86 4.90
C GLU A 25 1.28 13.29 4.42
N TYR A 26 0.72 13.85 3.35
CA TYR A 26 -0.52 13.35 2.74
C TYR A 26 -0.41 11.88 2.33
N LEU A 27 0.64 11.52 1.59
CA LEU A 27 0.86 10.13 1.17
C LEU A 27 1.08 9.18 2.36
N ALA A 28 1.79 9.62 3.39
CA ALA A 28 1.99 8.83 4.59
C ALA A 28 0.66 8.60 5.35
N ALA A 29 -0.16 9.65 5.47
CA ALA A 29 -1.47 9.57 6.11
C ALA A 29 -2.40 8.59 5.36
N GLU A 30 -2.47 8.69 4.03
CA GLU A 30 -3.29 7.81 3.19
C GLU A 30 -2.92 6.33 3.38
N VAL A 31 -1.62 6.00 3.29
CA VAL A 31 -1.14 4.63 3.48
C VAL A 31 -1.41 4.13 4.90
N LEU A 32 -1.24 4.99 5.92
CA LEU A 32 -1.47 4.61 7.31
C LEU A 32 -2.96 4.40 7.63
N GLU A 33 -3.85 5.21 7.06
CA GLU A 33 -5.30 5.08 7.20
C GLU A 33 -5.77 3.72 6.66
N LEU A 34 -5.41 3.41 5.40
CA LEU A 34 -5.79 2.15 4.76
C LEU A 34 -5.14 0.94 5.46
N ALA A 35 -3.89 1.06 5.90
CA ALA A 35 -3.20 -0.01 6.65
C ALA A 35 -3.76 -0.21 8.06
N GLY A 36 -4.25 0.87 8.69
CA GLY A 36 -4.97 0.85 9.95
C GLY A 36 -6.30 0.11 9.82
N ASN A 37 -7.05 0.40 8.76
CA ASN A 37 -8.29 -0.31 8.43
C ASN A 37 -8.03 -1.80 8.17
N ALA A 38 -7.02 -2.15 7.37
CA ALA A 38 -6.63 -3.55 7.16
C ALA A 38 -6.16 -4.25 8.46
N ALA A 39 -5.51 -3.54 9.38
CA ALA A 39 -5.15 -4.08 10.69
C ALA A 39 -6.39 -4.39 11.53
N ARG A 40 -7.34 -3.44 11.56
CA ARG A 40 -8.62 -3.56 12.29
C ARG A 40 -9.45 -4.71 11.74
N ASP A 41 -9.54 -4.87 10.42
CA ASP A 41 -10.25 -5.98 9.77
C ASP A 41 -9.66 -7.35 10.14
N ASN A 42 -8.33 -7.40 10.30
CA ASN A 42 -7.61 -8.58 10.78
C ASN A 42 -7.65 -8.72 12.32
N LYS A 43 -8.44 -7.91 13.03
CA LYS A 43 -8.58 -7.90 14.49
C LYS A 43 -7.26 -7.65 15.21
N LYS A 44 -6.40 -6.80 14.65
CA LYS A 44 -5.08 -6.43 15.18
C LYS A 44 -5.06 -4.92 15.46
N SER A 45 -4.42 -4.52 16.56
CA SER A 45 -4.22 -3.11 16.90
C SER A 45 -2.92 -2.51 16.35
N ARG A 46 -2.01 -3.35 15.84
CA ARG A 46 -0.70 -2.95 15.32
C ARG A 46 -0.62 -3.21 13.82
N ILE A 47 -0.15 -2.22 13.08
CA ILE A 47 0.17 -2.35 11.65
C ILE A 47 1.43 -3.22 11.50
N ILE A 48 1.37 -4.21 10.60
CA ILE A 48 2.48 -5.08 10.20
C ILE A 48 2.66 -5.00 8.67
N PRO A 49 3.79 -5.47 8.11
CA PRO A 49 4.03 -5.39 6.66
C PRO A 49 2.93 -6.02 5.79
N ARG A 50 2.25 -7.06 6.30
CA ARG A 50 1.08 -7.64 5.62
C ARG A 50 -0.06 -6.65 5.42
N HIS A 51 -0.35 -5.80 6.42
CA HIS A 51 -1.41 -4.81 6.32
C HIS A 51 -1.05 -3.75 5.27
N LEU A 52 0.19 -3.27 5.27
CA LEU A 52 0.69 -2.35 4.24
C LEU A 52 0.53 -2.94 2.84
N GLN A 53 0.95 -4.19 2.62
CA GLN A 53 0.84 -4.84 1.32
C GLN A 53 -0.62 -5.02 0.89
N LEU A 54 -1.53 -5.42 1.79
CA LEU A 54 -2.94 -5.58 1.45
C LEU A 54 -3.56 -4.25 1.05
N SER A 55 -3.31 -3.19 1.82
CA SER A 55 -3.84 -1.85 1.55
C SER A 55 -3.32 -1.27 0.24
N ILE A 56 -2.01 -1.34 0.01
CA ILE A 56 -1.36 -0.81 -1.20
C ILE A 56 -1.79 -1.56 -2.47
N ARG A 57 -1.97 -2.89 -2.40
CA ARG A 57 -2.34 -3.68 -3.59
C ARG A 57 -3.84 -3.65 -3.90
N ASN A 58 -4.69 -3.35 -2.92
CA ASN A 58 -6.12 -3.19 -3.12
C ASN A 58 -6.50 -1.78 -3.60
N ASP A 59 -5.66 -0.78 -3.34
CA ASP A 59 -5.87 0.58 -3.83
C ASP A 59 -5.22 0.78 -5.21
N GLU A 60 -5.97 1.31 -6.18
CA GLU A 60 -5.49 1.42 -7.57
C GLU A 60 -4.35 2.43 -7.71
N GLU A 61 -4.46 3.58 -7.04
CA GLU A 61 -3.50 4.68 -7.15
C GLU A 61 -2.18 4.32 -6.48
N LEU A 62 -2.24 3.75 -5.27
CA LEU A 62 -1.06 3.28 -4.54
C LEU A 62 -0.42 2.07 -5.22
N ASN A 63 -1.21 1.14 -5.77
CA ASN A 63 -0.66 0.01 -6.52
C ASN A 63 0.08 0.47 -7.77
N LYS A 64 -0.41 1.51 -8.45
CA LYS A 64 0.28 2.13 -9.59
C LYS A 64 1.54 2.87 -9.15
N LEU A 65 1.47 3.67 -8.09
CA LEU A 65 2.61 4.42 -7.54
C LEU A 65 3.74 3.47 -7.06
N LEU A 66 3.38 2.34 -6.45
CA LEU A 66 4.29 1.37 -5.84
C LEU A 66 4.39 0.05 -6.63
N GLY A 67 4.06 0.09 -7.93
CA GLY A 67 4.02 -1.10 -8.79
C GLY A 67 5.33 -1.89 -8.79
N GLY A 68 6.46 -1.19 -8.87
CA GLY A 68 7.81 -1.78 -8.85
C GLY A 68 8.44 -1.98 -7.47
N VAL A 69 7.72 -1.66 -6.38
CA VAL A 69 8.27 -1.74 -5.02
C VAL A 69 7.92 -3.07 -4.39
N THR A 70 8.91 -3.73 -3.78
CA THR A 70 8.71 -4.96 -3.01
C THR A 70 8.61 -4.63 -1.52
N ILE A 71 7.49 -5.00 -0.90
CA ILE A 71 7.29 -4.87 0.54
C ILE A 71 7.74 -6.16 1.22
N ALA A 72 8.87 -6.09 1.91
CA ALA A 72 9.39 -7.22 2.68
C ALA A 72 8.35 -7.71 3.69
N GLN A 73 8.18 -9.03 3.80
CA GLN A 73 7.18 -9.67 4.69
C GLN A 73 5.70 -9.31 4.39
N GLY A 74 5.41 -8.74 3.21
CA GLY A 74 4.04 -8.35 2.83
C GLY A 74 3.18 -9.49 2.29
N GLY A 75 3.78 -10.51 1.67
CA GLY A 75 3.04 -11.56 0.93
C GLY A 75 2.32 -11.01 -0.30
N VAL A 76 1.24 -11.68 -0.74
CA VAL A 76 0.45 -11.30 -1.93
C VAL A 76 -1.05 -11.26 -1.64
N LEU A 77 -1.83 -10.58 -2.49
CA LEU A 77 -3.30 -10.66 -2.40
C LEU A 77 -3.76 -12.11 -2.65
N PRO A 78 -4.68 -12.64 -1.83
CA PRO A 78 -5.28 -13.95 -2.11
C PRO A 78 -6.05 -13.88 -3.44
N ASN A 79 -5.58 -14.61 -4.44
CA ASN A 79 -6.24 -14.71 -5.73
C ASN A 79 -6.03 -16.12 -6.31
N ILE A 80 -7.12 -16.81 -6.63
CA ILE A 80 -7.10 -18.13 -7.26
C ILE A 80 -7.85 -18.01 -8.58
N GLN A 81 -7.17 -18.30 -9.69
CA GLN A 81 -7.82 -18.30 -11.01
C GLN A 81 -8.95 -19.34 -11.03
N THR A 82 -10.08 -18.99 -11.64
CA THR A 82 -11.30 -19.80 -11.63
C THR A 82 -11.11 -21.21 -12.20
N VAL A 83 -10.16 -21.38 -13.12
CA VAL A 83 -9.77 -22.68 -13.69
C VAL A 83 -9.27 -23.69 -12.64
N PHE A 84 -8.73 -23.21 -11.52
CA PHE A 84 -8.23 -24.06 -10.44
C PHE A 84 -9.27 -24.37 -9.37
N LEU A 85 -10.48 -23.79 -9.46
CA LEU A 85 -11.54 -24.09 -8.52
C LEU A 85 -12.17 -25.45 -8.84
N PRO A 86 -12.53 -26.24 -7.82
CA PRO A 86 -13.21 -27.51 -8.03
C PRO A 86 -14.53 -27.27 -8.79
N LYS A 87 -14.82 -28.12 -9.78
CA LYS A 87 -16.12 -28.08 -10.46
C LYS A 87 -17.22 -28.27 -9.43
N LYS A 88 -18.24 -27.41 -9.47
CA LYS A 88 -19.39 -27.46 -8.57
C LYS A 88 -20.05 -28.83 -8.71
N MET A 89 -19.92 -29.69 -7.70
CA MET A 89 -20.74 -30.89 -7.61
C MET A 89 -22.17 -30.44 -7.30
N GLU A 90 -23.10 -30.67 -8.23
CA GLU A 90 -24.52 -30.59 -7.91
C GLU A 90 -24.79 -31.57 -6.76
N LYS A 91 -25.16 -31.05 -5.60
CA LYS A 91 -25.68 -31.89 -4.52
C LYS A 91 -26.94 -32.55 -5.07
N LEU A 92 -26.86 -33.84 -5.41
CA LEU A 92 -28.03 -34.68 -5.55
C LEU A 92 -28.85 -34.52 -4.26
N LYS A 93 -30.01 -33.87 -4.38
CA LYS A 93 -31.00 -33.84 -3.32
C LYS A 93 -31.46 -35.28 -3.13
N ALA A 94 -31.11 -35.86 -1.98
CA ALA A 94 -31.84 -37.00 -1.44
C ALA A 94 -33.18 -36.51 -0.90
#